data_AF-A0A9D8QI69-F1
#
_entry.id   AF-A0A9D8QI69-F1
#
_cell.length_a   1.000
_cell.length_b   1.000
_cell.length_c   1.000
_cell.angle_alpha   90.00
_cell.angle_beta   90.00
_cell.angle_gamma   90.00
#
_symmetry.space_group_name_H-M   'P 1'
#
loop_
_entity.id
_entity.type
_entity.pdbx_description
1 polymer ?
#
loop_
_entity_poly.entity_id
_entity_poly.type
_entity_poly.pdbx_seq_one_letter_code
_entity_poly.pdbx_strand_id
1 'polypeptide(L)' 'MGTLPRPVVGQNLPFPTSSLVGRQDELAALRERLAANRVVTLLGAGGCGKTRLALELGRECQRLFPDGVWLVDV' A
#
# COMPACT_ATOMS: atom_id res chain seq x y z
N MET A 1 -21.77 19.34 -16.62
CA MET A 1 -21.84 18.05 -15.88
C MET A 1 -20.95 17.04 -16.58
N GLY A 2 -19.64 17.08 -16.33
CA GLY A 2 -18.72 16.07 -16.87
C GLY A 2 -18.54 14.98 -15.83
N THR A 3 -18.97 13.76 -16.14
CA THR A 3 -18.48 12.58 -15.42
C THR A 3 -16.98 12.51 -15.64
N LEU A 4 -16.18 12.75 -14.59
CA LEU A 4 -14.75 12.44 -14.62
C LEU A 4 -14.62 10.99 -15.09
N PRO A 5 -13.72 10.69 -16.05
CA PRO A 5 -13.51 9.33 -16.50
C PRO A 5 -13.25 8.48 -15.26
N ARG A 6 -14.04 7.41 -15.09
CA ARG A 6 -13.83 6.45 -14.02
C ARG A 6 -12.38 6.01 -14.16
N PRO A 7 -11.49 6.27 -13.18
CA PRO A 7 -10.11 5.85 -13.31
C PRO A 7 -10.15 4.36 -13.65
N VAL A 8 -9.44 3.98 -14.71
CA VAL A 8 -9.14 2.57 -14.97
C VAL A 8 -8.68 2.03 -13.62
N VAL A 9 -9.25 0.91 -13.15
CA VAL A 9 -8.84 0.26 -11.89
C VAL A 9 -7.37 -0.15 -12.09
N GLY A 10 -6.50 0.83 -11.85
CA GLY A 10 -5.11 0.86 -12.23
C GLY A 10 -4.31 0.60 -10.98
N GLN A 11 -3.35 -0.31 -11.12
CA GLN A 11 -2.45 -0.69 -10.05
C GLN A 11 -1.05 -0.45 -10.63
N ASN A 12 -0.35 0.58 -10.19
CA ASN A 12 1.05 0.81 -10.57
C ASN A 12 2.02 0.31 -9.49
N LEU A 13 1.54 -0.57 -8.59
CA LEU A 13 2.38 -1.25 -7.62
C LEU A 13 3.40 -2.12 -8.38
N PRO A 14 4.73 -1.91 -8.18
CA PRO A 14 5.75 -2.75 -8.78
C PRO A 14 5.53 -4.23 -8.43
N PHE A 15 5.97 -5.17 -9.26
CA PHE A 15 5.96 -6.58 -8.88
C PHE A 15 7.05 -6.88 -7.85
N PRO A 16 6.76 -7.67 -6.80
CA PRO A 16 7.78 -8.05 -5.84
C PRO A 16 8.80 -9.00 -6.47
N THR A 17 10.09 -8.74 -6.25
CA THR A 17 11.18 -9.60 -6.72
C THR A 17 11.47 -10.78 -5.78
N SER A 18 10.93 -10.75 -4.56
CA SER A 18 11.07 -11.79 -3.53
C SER A 18 9.89 -11.74 -2.55
N SER A 19 9.69 -12.77 -1.72
CA SER A 19 8.69 -12.77 -0.65
C SER A 19 9.08 -11.82 0.50
N LEU A 20 8.07 -11.29 1.22
CA LEU A 20 8.31 -10.55 2.46
C LEU A 20 8.46 -11.53 3.63
N VAL A 21 9.54 -11.41 4.39
CA VAL A 21 9.88 -12.33 5.49
C VAL A 21 9.85 -11.60 6.83
N GLY A 22 9.21 -12.20 7.85
CA GLY A 22 9.27 -11.76 9.26
C GLY A 22 8.58 -10.43 9.58
N ARG A 23 7.67 -9.97 8.74
CA ARG A 23 7.00 -8.65 8.86
C ARG A 23 5.46 -8.76 8.89
N GLN A 24 4.94 -9.94 9.15
CA GLN A 24 3.51 -10.24 9.16
C GLN A 24 2.77 -9.45 10.25
N ASP A 25 3.36 -9.34 11.44
CA ASP A 25 2.76 -8.59 12.55
C ASP A 25 2.72 -7.08 12.26
N GLU A 26 3.78 -6.55 11.64
CA GLU A 26 3.83 -5.15 11.21
C GLU A 26 2.79 -4.87 10.12
N LEU A 27 2.61 -5.79 9.16
CA LEU A 27 1.55 -5.69 8.16
C LEU A 27 0.16 -5.69 8.80
N ALA A 28 -0.09 -6.57 9.76
CA ALA A 28 -1.36 -6.63 10.48
C ALA A 28 -1.67 -5.31 11.19
N ALA A 29 -0.70 -4.78 11.95
CA ALA A 29 -0.84 -3.51 12.64
C ALA A 29 -1.07 -2.34 11.66
N LEU A 30 -0.41 -2.35 10.50
CA LEU A 30 -0.60 -1.32 9.48
C LEU A 30 -1.98 -1.38 8.83
N ARG A 31 -2.51 -2.58 8.57
CA ARG A 31 -3.87 -2.75 8.05
C ARG A 31 -4.91 -2.17 9.00
N GLU A 32 -4.80 -2.48 10.29
CA GLU A 32 -5.69 -1.93 11.31
C GLU A 32 -5.59 -0.40 11.39
N ARG A 33 -4.37 0.14 11.36
CA ARG A 33 -4.16 1.59 11.36
C ARG A 33 -4.74 2.26 10.12
N LEU A 34 -4.59 1.66 8.93
CA LEU A 34 -5.12 2.18 7.69
C LEU A 34 -6.66 2.12 7.64
N ALA A 35 -7.26 1.09 8.24
CA ALA A 35 -8.72 1.01 8.37
C ALA A 35 -9.27 2.11 9.30
N ALA A 36 -8.53 2.47 10.36
CA ALA A 36 -8.95 3.47 11.34
C ALA A 36 -8.58 4.92 10.95
N ASN A 37 -7.57 5.12 10.09
CA ASN A 37 -6.99 6.44 9.80
C ASN A 37 -6.87 6.69 8.30
N ARG A 38 -7.15 7.92 7.88
CA ARG A 38 -7.00 8.34 6.46
C ARG A 38 -5.55 8.43 6.01
N VAL A 39 -4.62 8.65 6.94
CA VAL A 39 -3.18 8.80 6.67
C VAL A 39 -2.41 8.01 7.71
N VAL A 40 -1.46 7.20 7.24
CA VAL A 40 -0.54 6.44 8.09
C VAL A 40 0.88 6.73 7.61
N THR A 41 1.78 7.07 8.54
CA THR A 41 3.18 7.35 8.24
C THR A 41 4.07 6.20 8.74
N LEU A 42 4.93 5.68 7.86
CA LEU A 42 5.93 4.68 8.19
C LEU A 42 7.27 5.37 8.48
N LEU A 43 7.71 5.32 9.73
CA LEU A 43 9.01 5.86 10.17
C LEU A 43 10.02 4.72 10.40
N GLY A 44 11.29 4.97 10.12
CA GLY A 44 12.37 4.02 10.36
C GLY A 44 13.66 4.39 9.65
N ALA A 45 14.77 3.77 10.05
CA ALA A 45 16.10 4.04 9.50
C ALA A 45 16.20 3.84 7.97
N GLY A 46 17.22 4.43 7.35
CA GLY A 46 17.55 4.14 5.96
C GLY A 46 17.75 2.64 5.72
N GLY A 47 17.21 2.10 4.62
CA GLY A 47 17.36 0.68 4.29
C GLY A 47 16.57 -0.32 5.12
N CYS A 48 15.76 0.09 6.11
CA CYS A 48 15.01 -0.87 6.96
C CYS A 48 13.80 -1.55 6.29
N GLY A 49 13.56 -1.29 4.99
CA GLY A 49 12.51 -1.98 4.23
C GLY A 49 11.12 -1.33 4.25
N LYS A 50 10.96 -0.07 4.68
CA LYS A 50 9.66 0.64 4.71
C LYS A 50 8.92 0.59 3.38
N THR A 51 9.62 0.86 2.28
CA THR A 51 9.02 0.82 0.93
C THR A 51 8.53 -0.58 0.59
N ARG A 52 9.32 -1.62 0.91
CA ARG A 52 8.93 -3.02 0.69
C ARG A 52 7.68 -3.38 1.48
N LEU A 53 7.58 -2.91 2.73
CA LEU A 53 6.44 -3.09 3.61
C LEU A 53 5.18 -2.34 3.13
N ALA A 54 5.33 -1.08 2.71
CA ALA A 54 4.25 -0.28 2.16
C ALA A 54 3.67 -0.87 0.86
N LEU A 55 4.53 -1.39 -0.01
CA LEU A 55 4.11 -2.08 -1.23
C LEU A 55 3.34 -3.37 -0.92
N GLU A 56 3.79 -4.14 0.07
CA GLU A 56 3.08 -5.36 0.46
C GLU A 56 1.70 -5.04 1.07
N LEU A 57 1.63 -4.01 1.93
CA LEU A 57 0.38 -3.50 2.48
C LEU A 57 -0.58 -3.08 1.36
N GLY A 58 -0.08 -2.34 0.36
CA GLY A 58 -0.85 -1.91 -0.81
C GLY A 58 -1.43 -3.08 -1.58
N ARG A 59 -0.69 -4.19 -1.72
CA ARG A 59 -1.18 -5.43 -2.36
C ARG A 59 -2.26 -6.13 -1.52
N GLU A 60 -2.06 -6.25 -0.21
CA GLU A 60 -3.07 -6.89 0.67
C GLU A 60 -4.38 -6.10 0.72
N CYS A 61 -4.30 -4.77 0.63
CA CYS A 61 -5.45 -3.89 0.74
C CYS A 61 -6.21 -3.69 -0.58
N GLN A 62 -5.77 -4.25 -1.70
CA GLN A 62 -6.46 -4.06 -3.00
C GLN A 62 -7.95 -4.43 -2.94
N ARG A 63 -8.30 -5.47 -2.16
CA ARG A 63 -9.70 -5.88 -1.98
C ARG A 63 -10.52 -4.92 -1.12
N LEU A 64 -9.86 -4.08 -0.32
CA LEU A 64 -10.49 -3.09 0.55
C LEU A 64 -10.73 -1.75 -0.17
N PHE A 65 -10.00 -1.49 -1.27
CA PHE A 65 -10.06 -0.24 -2.02
C PHE A 65 -10.52 -0.51 -3.47
N PRO A 66 -11.84 -0.48 -3.76
CA PRO A 66 -12.38 -0.83 -5.08
C PRO A 66 -11.93 0.12 -6.19
N ASP A 67 -11.52 1.34 -5.84
CA ASP A 67 -10.98 2.33 -6.78
C ASP A 67 -9.48 2.12 -7.09
N GLY A 68 -8.86 1.10 -6.49
CA GLY A 68 -7.46 0.71 -6.73
C GLY A 68 -6.48 1.24 -5.69
N VAL A 69 -5.21 0.87 -5.88
CA VAL A 69 -4.09 1.25 -5.00
C VAL A 69 -2.93 1.72 -5.88
N TRP A 70 -2.37 2.88 -5.53
CA TRP A 70 -1.34 3.55 -6.32
C TRP A 70 -0.08 3.82 -5.48
N LEU A 71 1.08 3.53 -6.06
CA LEU A 71 2.37 4.02 -5.61
C LEU A 71 2.62 5.40 -6.24
N VAL A 72 3.02 6.37 -5.42
CA VAL A 72 3.53 7.65 -5.87
C VAL A 72 4.95 7.78 -5.32
N ASP A 73 5.90 8.01 -6.21
CA ASP A 73 7.31 8.23 -5.89
C ASP A 73 7.80 9.42 -6.73
N VAL A 74 8.75 10.19 -6.19
CA VAL A 74 9.25 11.46 -6.78
C VAL A 74 10.66 11.33 -7.31
#